data_AF-A0A9D6UNF4-F1
#
_entry.id   AF-A0A9D6UNF4-F1
#
_cell.length_a   1.000
_cell.length_b   1.000
_cell.length_c   1.000
_cell.angle_alpha   90.00
_cell.angle_beta   90.00
_cell.angle_gamma   90.00
#
_symmetry.space_group_name_H-M   'P 1'
#
loop_
_entity.id
_entity.type
_entity.pdbx_description
1 polymer ?
#
loop_
_entity_poly.entity_id
_entity_poly.type
_entity_poly.pdbx_seq_one_letter_code
_entity_poly.pdbx_strand_id
1 'polypeptide(L)'
;MRLIAVLIAAAALCGCSRTSEYPVCAVKNVTLIDGSGRPPVAPATVVVRDGKVEAMGELSSVTIPPEATVFDGTGKYVFPLDPAMPLRVGGAADLLLLRVNPAVEPGYMKMAAGKMQDGRWIQYPQ
;
A
#
# COMPACT_ATOMS: atom_id res chain seq x y z
N MET A 1 -11.23 61.61 -18.03
CA MET A 1 -12.33 60.98 -17.26
C MET A 1 -12.22 59.47 -17.50
N ARG A 2 -11.75 58.70 -16.51
CA ARG A 2 -11.54 57.25 -16.61
C ARG A 2 -12.87 56.54 -16.40
N LEU A 3 -13.27 55.63 -17.29
CA LEU A 3 -14.38 54.72 -17.09
C LEU A 3 -13.86 53.27 -17.08
N ILE A 4 -14.27 52.56 -16.04
CA ILE A 4 -13.87 51.21 -15.62
C ILE A 4 -14.89 50.18 -16.16
N ALA A 5 -14.48 48.90 -16.20
CA ALA A 5 -15.25 47.65 -16.29
C ALA A 5 -15.56 47.16 -17.72
N VAL A 6 -15.40 45.89 -18.06
CA VAL A 6 -15.81 44.68 -17.32
C VAL A 6 -14.80 43.54 -17.47
N LEU A 7 -14.38 42.98 -16.33
CA LEU A 7 -13.66 41.71 -16.23
C LEU A 7 -14.68 40.56 -16.36
N ILE A 8 -14.60 39.78 -17.44
CA ILE A 8 -15.30 38.49 -17.52
C ILE A 8 -14.43 37.46 -16.82
N ALA A 9 -14.78 37.14 -15.57
CA ALA A 9 -14.21 36.03 -14.84
C ALA A 9 -14.80 34.71 -15.37
N ALA A 10 -14.10 34.07 -16.31
CA ALA A 10 -14.37 32.68 -16.66
C ALA A 10 -13.80 31.78 -15.56
N ALA A 11 -14.65 31.40 -14.60
CA ALA A 11 -14.33 30.39 -13.60
C ALA A 11 -14.22 29.02 -14.30
N ALA A 12 -13.04 28.71 -14.81
CA ALA A 12 -12.68 27.36 -15.23
C ALA A 12 -12.64 26.46 -13.98
N LEU A 13 -13.72 25.73 -13.74
CA LEU A 13 -13.71 24.52 -12.91
C LEU A 13 -12.85 23.45 -13.60
N CYS A 14 -11.55 23.68 -13.69
CA CYS A 14 -10.60 22.60 -13.88
C CYS A 14 -10.63 21.78 -12.59
N GLY A 15 -11.43 20.71 -12.61
CA GLY A 15 -11.30 19.65 -11.63
C GLY A 15 -9.85 19.16 -11.67
N CYS A 16 -9.06 19.58 -10.68
CA CYS A 16 -7.78 18.94 -10.42
C CYS A 16 -8.09 17.50 -10.02
N SER A 17 -8.00 16.58 -10.97
CA SER A 17 -7.70 15.20 -10.66
C SER A 17 -6.42 15.26 -9.84
N ARG A 18 -6.52 15.05 -8.52
CA ARG A 18 -5.33 14.82 -7.71
C ARG A 18 -4.76 13.51 -8.21
N THR A 19 -3.80 13.58 -9.11
CA THR A 19 -2.92 12.44 -9.37
C THR A 19 -2.33 12.11 -8.02
N SER A 20 -2.64 10.93 -7.51
CA SER A 20 -2.04 10.44 -6.28
C SER A 20 -0.51 10.52 -6.43
N GLU A 21 0.17 11.17 -5.49
CA GLU A 21 1.64 11.09 -5.42
C GLU A 21 2.10 9.65 -5.15
N TYR A 22 1.16 8.77 -4.77
CA TYR A 22 1.42 7.38 -4.45
C TYR A 22 1.09 6.49 -5.66
N PRO A 23 2.10 5.88 -6.31
CA PRO A 23 1.85 4.91 -7.37
C PRO A 23 1.07 3.72 -6.81
N VAL A 24 0.13 3.20 -7.61
CA VAL A 24 -0.56 1.94 -7.29
C VAL A 24 0.49 0.83 -7.26
N CYS A 25 0.46 -0.01 -6.24
CA CYS A 25 1.35 -1.15 -6.16
C CYS A 25 0.66 -2.41 -5.62
N ALA A 26 1.27 -3.55 -5.90
CA ALA A 26 0.83 -4.83 -5.39
C ALA A 26 2.03 -5.65 -4.91
N VAL A 27 1.90 -6.26 -3.74
CA VAL A 27 2.86 -7.26 -3.25
C VAL A 27 2.19 -8.62 -3.36
N LYS A 28 2.69 -9.49 -4.25
CA LYS A 28 2.10 -10.81 -4.52
C LYS A 28 2.96 -11.95 -3.97
N ASN A 29 2.40 -13.15 -3.93
CA ASN A 29 3.08 -14.40 -3.54
C ASN A 29 3.66 -14.37 -2.12
N VAL A 30 3.05 -13.62 -1.21
CA VAL A 30 3.49 -13.52 0.19
C VAL A 30 2.70 -14.45 1.10
N THR A 31 3.23 -14.69 2.29
CA THR A 31 2.41 -15.09 3.44
C THR A 31 1.91 -13.83 4.14
N LEU A 32 0.60 -13.56 4.10
CA LEU A 32 -0.02 -12.41 4.75
C LEU A 32 -0.34 -12.74 6.21
N ILE A 33 0.26 -11.96 7.12
CA ILE A 33 -0.06 -11.93 8.54
C ILE A 33 -0.58 -10.52 8.83
N ASP A 34 -1.89 -10.31 8.78
CA ASP A 34 -2.49 -8.97 8.79
C ASP A 34 -2.52 -8.27 10.17
N GLY A 35 -2.02 -8.93 11.22
CA GLY A 35 -2.03 -8.42 12.60
C GLY A 35 -3.38 -8.56 13.32
N SER A 36 -4.42 -9.11 12.68
CA SER A 36 -5.74 -9.29 13.30
C SER A 36 -5.83 -10.47 14.26
N GLY A 37 -4.78 -11.30 14.33
CA GLY A 37 -4.76 -12.57 15.08
C GLY A 37 -5.41 -13.74 14.34
N ARG A 38 -5.92 -13.53 13.12
CA ARG A 38 -6.41 -14.60 12.24
C ARG A 38 -5.25 -15.46 11.70
N PRO A 39 -5.53 -16.69 11.25
CA PRO A 39 -4.53 -17.52 10.60
C PRO A 39 -3.87 -16.81 9.40
N PRO A 40 -2.56 -17.00 9.18
CA PRO A 40 -1.88 -16.46 8.00
C PRO A 40 -2.51 -16.95 6.69
N VAL A 41 -2.52 -16.09 5.67
CA VAL A 41 -3.01 -16.43 4.32
C VAL A 41 -1.82 -16.59 3.37
N ALA A 42 -1.72 -17.73 2.68
CA ALA A 42 -0.66 -17.99 1.71
C ALA A 42 -1.14 -18.91 0.57
N PRO A 43 -0.76 -18.64 -0.70
CA PRO A 43 -0.15 -17.41 -1.17
C PRO A 43 -1.17 -16.27 -1.18
N ALA A 44 -0.74 -15.07 -0.79
CA ALA A 44 -1.57 -13.88 -0.71
C ALA A 44 -1.05 -12.75 -1.61
N THR A 45 -1.95 -11.80 -1.86
CA THR A 45 -1.64 -10.52 -2.51
C THR A 45 -2.22 -9.37 -1.70
N VAL A 46 -1.49 -8.26 -1.62
CA VAL A 46 -1.95 -6.98 -1.08
C VAL A 46 -1.81 -5.92 -2.16
N VAL A 47 -2.91 -5.26 -2.51
CA VAL A 47 -2.97 -4.13 -3.45
C VAL A 47 -3.12 -2.85 -2.65
N VAL A 48 -2.32 -1.85 -3.00
CA VAL A 48 -2.31 -0.54 -2.37
C VAL A 48 -2.57 0.54 -3.41
N ARG A 49 -3.53 1.41 -3.11
CA ARG A 49 -3.88 2.61 -3.88
C ARG A 49 -4.01 3.77 -2.92
N ASP A 50 -3.43 4.92 -3.27
CA ASP A 50 -3.50 6.14 -2.47
C ASP A 50 -3.07 5.94 -1.01
N GLY A 51 -2.03 5.12 -0.82
CA GLY A 51 -1.50 4.75 0.50
C GLY A 51 -2.42 3.88 1.37
N LYS A 52 -3.51 3.36 0.80
CA LYS A 52 -4.48 2.51 1.49
C LYS A 52 -4.56 1.12 0.88
N VAL A 53 -4.87 0.13 1.71
CA VAL A 53 -5.12 -1.22 1.23
C VAL A 53 -6.41 -1.21 0.40
N GLU A 54 -6.28 -1.34 -0.90
CA GLU A 54 -7.42 -1.44 -1.82
C GLU A 54 -8.03 -2.84 -1.76
N ALA A 55 -7.18 -3.88 -1.73
CA ALA A 55 -7.58 -5.27 -1.61
C ALA A 55 -6.47 -6.10 -0.95
N MET A 56 -6.84 -7.13 -0.19
CA MET A 56 -5.88 -8.10 0.35
C MET A 56 -6.55 -9.46 0.57
N GLY A 57 -5.83 -10.56 0.34
CA GLY A 57 -6.39 -11.90 0.45
C GLY A 57 -5.60 -12.94 -0.33
N GLU A 58 -6.20 -14.11 -0.55
CA GLU A 58 -5.62 -15.19 -1.36
C GLU A 58 -5.28 -14.67 -2.77
N LEU A 59 -4.15 -15.14 -3.32
CA LEU A 59 -3.66 -14.75 -4.64
C LEU A 59 -4.72 -14.90 -5.75
N SER A 60 -5.56 -15.94 -5.68
CA SER A 60 -6.64 -16.20 -6.64
C SER A 60 -7.85 -15.27 -6.48
N SER A 61 -8.00 -14.62 -5.32
CA SER A 61 -9.15 -13.79 -4.96
C SER A 61 -8.91 -12.28 -5.16
N VAL A 62 -7.66 -11.87 -5.33
CA VAL A 62 -7.26 -10.46 -5.44
C VAL A 62 -6.85 -10.16 -6.88
N THR A 63 -7.60 -9.28 -7.54
CA THR A 63 -7.22 -8.75 -8.86
C THR A 63 -6.18 -7.65 -8.69
N ILE A 64 -5.03 -7.80 -9.36
CA ILE A 64 -4.00 -6.76 -9.41
C ILE A 64 -4.37 -5.77 -10.53
N PRO A 65 -4.50 -4.46 -10.26
CA PRO A 65 -4.72 -3.45 -11.29
C PRO A 65 -3.58 -3.45 -12.32
N PRO A 66 -3.86 -3.29 -13.62
CA PRO A 66 -2.84 -3.35 -14.67
C PRO A 66 -1.78 -2.24 -14.55
N GLU A 67 -2.12 -1.10 -13.94
CA GLU A 67 -1.21 0.01 -13.67
C GLU A 67 -0.32 -0.21 -12.43
N ALA A 68 -0.56 -1.27 -11.65
CA ALA A 68 0.14 -1.49 -10.40
C ALA A 68 1.59 -1.88 -10.64
N THR A 69 2.50 -1.24 -9.89
CA THR A 69 3.87 -1.75 -9.74
C THR A 69 3.84 -3.03 -8.92
N VAL A 70 4.30 -4.15 -9.48
CA VAL A 70 4.21 -5.47 -8.82
C VAL A 70 5.53 -5.85 -8.18
N PHE A 71 5.49 -6.15 -6.87
CA PHE A 71 6.58 -6.72 -6.09
C PHE A 71 6.30 -8.21 -5.84
N ASP A 72 7.22 -9.08 -6.24
CA ASP A 72 7.14 -10.50 -5.92
C ASP A 72 7.74 -10.75 -4.53
N GLY A 73 6.89 -11.18 -3.60
CA GLY A 73 7.26 -11.49 -2.23
C GLY A 73 7.37 -12.99 -1.95
N THR A 74 7.64 -13.82 -2.96
CA THR A 74 7.84 -15.27 -2.78
C THR A 74 8.80 -15.57 -1.63
N GLY A 75 8.35 -16.41 -0.69
CA GLY A 75 9.11 -16.79 0.51
C GLY A 75 9.20 -15.69 1.58
N LYS A 76 8.49 -14.57 1.41
CA LYS A 76 8.43 -13.44 2.35
C LYS A 76 7.06 -13.32 2.99
N TYR A 77 6.99 -12.48 4.00
CA TYR A 77 5.79 -12.23 4.80
C TYR A 77 5.39 -10.77 4.67
N VAL A 78 4.08 -10.49 4.58
CA VAL A 78 3.54 -9.16 4.82
C VAL A 78 3.01 -9.07 6.24
N PHE A 79 3.35 -8.00 6.93
CA PHE A 79 2.95 -7.73 8.31
C PHE A 79 2.69 -6.23 8.52
N PRO A 80 1.81 -5.78 9.43
CA PRO A 80 1.68 -4.36 9.75
C PRO A 80 3.01 -3.74 10.20
N LEU A 81 3.23 -2.48 9.84
CA LEU A 81 4.36 -1.70 10.35
C LEU A 81 4.24 -1.46 11.86
N ASP A 82 3.02 -1.15 12.32
CA ASP A 82 2.66 -1.07 13.73
C ASP A 82 1.81 -2.31 14.11
N PRO A 83 2.32 -3.22 14.97
CA PRO A 83 1.56 -4.39 15.42
C PRO A 83 0.25 -4.05 16.15
N ALA A 84 0.11 -2.84 16.70
CA ALA A 84 -1.12 -2.37 17.32
C ALA A 84 -2.18 -1.95 16.28
N MET A 85 -1.82 -1.80 15.01
CA MET A 85 -2.71 -1.39 13.92
C MET A 85 -2.77 -2.46 12.81
N PRO A 86 -3.71 -3.42 12.91
CA PRO A 86 -3.88 -4.45 11.88
C PRO A 86 -4.20 -3.87 10.50
N LEU A 87 -3.68 -4.50 9.45
CA LEU A 87 -4.03 -4.17 8.07
C LEU A 87 -5.50 -4.50 7.80
N ARG A 88 -6.19 -3.62 7.09
CA ARG A 88 -7.61 -3.77 6.72
C ARG A 88 -7.87 -3.08 5.39
N VAL A 89 -8.74 -3.65 4.57
CA VAL A 89 -9.22 -3.00 3.34
C VAL A 89 -9.82 -1.62 3.67
N GLY A 90 -9.40 -0.60 2.92
CA GLY A 90 -9.74 0.81 3.14
C GLY A 90 -8.90 1.53 4.20
N GLY A 91 -8.12 0.79 5.00
CA GLY A 91 -7.18 1.33 5.99
C GLY A 91 -5.83 1.72 5.41
N ALA A 92 -4.97 2.33 6.23
CA ALA A 92 -3.59 2.64 5.84
C ALA A 92 -2.80 1.37 5.50
N ALA A 93 -1.96 1.44 4.47
CA ALA A 93 -1.13 0.33 4.02
C ALA A 93 0.26 0.33 4.66
N ASP A 94 0.40 0.83 5.89
CA ASP A 94 1.68 0.82 6.60
C ASP A 94 2.07 -0.63 6.93
N LEU A 95 2.91 -1.22 6.09
CA LEU A 95 3.25 -2.64 6.12
C LEU A 95 4.74 -2.88 5.90
N LEU A 96 5.21 -4.01 6.41
CA LEU A 96 6.55 -4.55 6.25
C LEU A 96 6.51 -5.74 5.30
N LEU A 97 7.53 -5.84 4.44
CA LEU A 97 7.85 -7.07 3.71
C LEU A 97 9.03 -7.73 4.41
N LEU A 98 8.81 -8.88 5.06
CA LEU A 98 9.77 -9.52 5.97
C LEU A 98 10.33 -10.82 5.37
N ARG A 99 11.62 -11.07 5.60
CA ARG A 99 12.30 -12.32 5.17
C ARG A 99 12.08 -13.50 6.12
N VAL A 100 11.50 -13.24 7.29
CA VAL A 100 11.27 -14.20 8.38
C VAL A 100 9.84 -14.07 8.87
N ASN A 101 9.33 -15.10 9.54
CA ASN A 101 8.00 -15.07 10.13
C ASN A 101 7.98 -14.19 11.39
N PRO A 102 7.31 -13.02 11.39
CA PRO A 102 7.26 -12.12 12.55
C PRO A 102 6.56 -12.71 13.78
N ALA A 103 5.72 -13.73 13.60
CA ALA A 103 5.02 -14.37 14.72
C ALA A 103 5.96 -15.18 15.64
N VAL A 104 7.15 -15.54 15.16
CA VAL A 104 8.12 -16.38 15.90
C VAL A 104 9.53 -15.79 15.98
N GLU A 105 9.79 -14.66 15.31
CA GLU A 105 11.09 -14.01 15.28
C GLU A 105 11.01 -12.60 15.90
N PRO A 106 11.27 -12.41 17.21
CA PRO A 106 11.15 -11.11 17.87
C PRO A 106 12.00 -9.98 17.24
N GLY A 107 13.09 -10.34 16.53
CA GLY A 107 13.96 -9.41 15.83
C GLY A 107 13.51 -9.04 14.41
N TYR A 108 12.29 -9.38 14.00
CA TYR A 108 11.83 -9.33 12.61
C TYR A 108 12.03 -7.97 11.92
N MET A 109 11.98 -6.86 12.65
CA MET A 109 12.19 -5.51 12.10
C MET A 109 13.54 -5.36 11.37
N LYS A 110 14.59 -6.05 11.84
CA LYS A 110 15.92 -6.04 11.21
C LYS A 110 15.98 -6.87 9.91
N MET A 111 14.96 -7.68 9.67
CA MET A 111 14.87 -8.64 8.57
C MET A 111 13.90 -8.18 7.47
N ALA A 112 13.49 -6.91 7.49
CA ALA A 112 12.71 -6.33 6.42
C ALA A 112 13.49 -6.34 5.10
N ALA A 113 12.82 -6.75 4.04
CA ALA A 113 13.24 -6.59 2.65
C ALA A 113 12.71 -5.27 2.06
N GLY A 114 11.70 -4.67 2.68
CA GLY A 114 11.13 -3.39 2.30
C GLY A 114 9.99 -3.01 3.24
N LYS A 115 9.48 -1.80 3.07
CA LYS A 115 8.30 -1.33 3.79
C LYS A 115 7.47 -0.39 2.92
N MET A 116 6.20 -0.29 3.28
CA MET A 116 5.34 0.81 2.90
C MET A 116 5.07 1.64 4.14
N GLN A 117 5.26 2.96 4.03
CA GLN A 117 4.97 3.90 5.10
C GLN A 117 4.49 5.20 4.49
N ASP A 118 3.37 5.73 5.00
CA ASP A 118 2.78 6.98 4.52
C ASP A 118 2.56 6.97 3.00
N GLY A 119 2.10 5.83 2.48
CA GLY A 119 1.83 5.58 1.06
C GLY A 119 3.06 5.39 0.17
N ARG A 120 4.29 5.49 0.71
CA ARG A 120 5.52 5.34 -0.05
C ARG A 120 6.12 3.96 0.14
N TRP A 121 6.36 3.25 -0.98
CA TRP A 121 7.17 2.02 -0.96
C TRP A 121 8.66 2.34 -0.86
N ILE A 122 9.35 1.64 0.03
CA ILE A 122 10.80 1.68 0.20
C ILE A 122 11.31 0.24 0.14
N GLN A 123 11.95 -0.10 -0.98
CA GLN A 123 12.66 -1.38 -1.14
C GLN A 123 14.03 -1.29 -0.47
N TYR A 124 14.37 -2.27 0.36
CA TYR A 124 15.74 -2.37 0.90
C TYR A 124 16.62 -3.21 -0.02
N PRO A 125 17.94 -2.94 -0.03
CA PRO A 125 18.91 -3.76 -0.75
C PRO A 125 18.77 -5.24 -0.40
N GLN A 126 19.02 -6.10 -1.39
CA GLN A 126 18.87 -7.53 -1.21
C GLN A 126 19.96 -8.13 -0.33
#